data_AF-A0AAD1BBU9-F1
#
_entry.id   AF-A0AAD1BBU9-F1
#
_cell.length_a   1.000
_cell.length_b   1.000
_cell.length_c   1.000
_cell.angle_alpha   90.00
_cell.angle_beta   90.00
_cell.angle_gamma   90.00
#
_symmetry.space_group_name_H-M   'P 1'
#
loop_
_entity.id
_entity.type
_entity.pdbx_description
1 polymer ?
#
loop_
_entity_poly.entity_id
_entity_poly.type
_entity_poly.pdbx_seq_one_letter_code
_entity_poly.pdbx_strand_id
1 'polypeptide(L)' 'MIADRAFKPFQCVAWAPQDGNGELSLTVIDRTSTRIGQTRIPTSAYSDPAQLEDLLKQARAELSQEGYILQSWAMPK' A
#
# COMPACT_ATOMS: atom_id res chain seq x y z
N MET A 1 10.66 -0.98 -4.60
CA MET A 1 9.81 0.22 -4.43
C MET A 1 9.47 0.39 -2.95
N ILE A 2 9.22 1.60 -2.45
CA ILE A 2 8.97 1.87 -1.01
C ILE A 2 7.77 1.06 -0.48
N ALA A 3 6.69 0.94 -1.27
CA ALA A 3 5.49 0.19 -0.89
C ALA A 3 5.68 -1.33 -0.76
N ASP A 4 6.62 -1.92 -1.50
CA ASP A 4 6.91 -3.36 -1.47
C ASP A 4 7.47 -3.82 -0.10
N ARG A 5 8.13 -2.90 0.62
CA ARG A 5 8.59 -3.14 1.99
C ARG A 5 7.54 -2.80 3.05
N ALA A 6 6.54 -2.00 2.69
CA ALA A 6 5.52 -1.52 3.60
C ALA A 6 4.49 -2.58 4.00
N PHE A 7 4.37 -3.69 3.29
CA PHE A 7 3.36 -4.71 3.57
C PHE A 7 3.91 -6.10 3.84
N LYS A 8 5.20 -6.22 4.18
CA LYS A 8 5.79 -7.53 4.51
C LYS A 8 5.01 -8.22 5.64
N PRO A 9 4.82 -9.55 5.60
CA PRO A 9 5.36 -10.50 4.61
C PRO A 9 4.57 -10.59 3.30
N PHE A 10 3.48 -9.84 3.15
CA PHE A 10 2.63 -9.85 1.97
C PHE A 10 3.30 -9.12 0.79
N GLN A 11 2.91 -9.49 -0.42
CA GLN A 11 3.39 -8.86 -1.64
C GLN A 11 2.56 -7.59 -1.90
N CYS A 12 3.23 -6.48 -2.20
CA CYS A 12 2.54 -5.25 -2.59
C CYS A 12 2.89 -4.89 -4.03
N VAL A 13 1.87 -4.78 -4.87
CA VAL A 13 2.00 -4.38 -6.28
C VAL A 13 1.41 -3.00 -6.46
N ALA A 14 2.22 -2.09 -7.00
CA ALA A 14 1.77 -0.77 -7.41
C ALA A 14 1.56 -0.75 -8.92
N TRP A 15 0.42 -0.24 -9.35
CA TRP A 15 0.08 -0.11 -10.76
C TRP A 15 -0.76 1.14 -10.98
N ALA A 16 -0.58 1.81 -12.11
CA ALA A 16 -1.42 2.93 -12.51
C ALA A 16 -2.63 2.39 -13.30
N PRO A 17 -3.87 2.86 -13.01
CA PRO A 17 -5.02 2.55 -13.83
C PRO A 17 -4.81 3.07 -15.27
N GLN A 18 -5.29 2.31 -16.26
CA GLN A 18 -5.14 2.69 -17.67
C GLN A 18 -5.97 3.93 -18.05
N ASP A 19 -6.94 4.32 -17.21
CA ASP A 19 -7.74 5.55 -17.35
C ASP A 19 -6.93 6.86 -17.28
N GLY A 20 -5.63 6.82 -16.96
CA GLY A 20 -4.73 7.97 -17.14
C GLY A 20 -4.94 9.12 -16.17
N ASN A 21 -5.76 8.95 -15.13
CA ASN A 21 -6.07 10.00 -14.14
C ASN A 21 -4.88 10.35 -13.20
N GLY A 22 -3.71 9.73 -13.39
CA GLY A 22 -2.52 9.93 -12.57
C GLY A 22 -2.54 9.24 -11.21
N GLU A 23 -3.60 8.51 -10.86
CA GLU A 23 -3.68 7.78 -9.60
C GLU A 23 -2.78 6.53 -9.62
N LEU A 24 -2.23 6.17 -8.47
CA LEU A 24 -1.49 4.93 -8.27
C LEU A 24 -2.32 3.99 -7.40
N SER A 25 -2.60 2.79 -7.88
CA SER A 25 -3.26 1.75 -7.09
C SER A 25 -2.24 0.82 -6.45
N LEU A 26 -2.31 0.66 -5.13
CA LEU A 26 -1.60 -0.36 -4.38
C LEU A 26 -2.52 -1.54 -4.12
N THR A 27 -2.00 -2.73 -4.37
CA THR A 27 -2.70 -4.00 -4.12
C THR A 27 -1.82 -4.87 -3.24
N VAL A 28 -2.37 -5.31 -2.11
CA VAL A 28 -1.69 -6.22 -1.19
C VAL A 28 -2.21 -7.64 -1.44
N ILE A 29 -1.29 -8.55 -1.65
CA ILE A 29 -1.53 -9.93 -2.05
C ILE A 29 -0.87 -10.84 -1.02
N ASP A 30 -1.60 -11.82 -0.53
CA ASP A 30 -1.08 -12.79 0.43
C ASP A 30 -0.24 -13.90 -0.24
N ARG A 31 0.26 -14.83 0.58
CA ARG A 31 1.02 -15.99 0.09
C ARG A 31 0.20 -16.95 -0.78
N THR A 32 -1.12 -16.90 -0.72
CA THR A 32 -2.03 -17.73 -1.53
C THR A 32 -2.42 -17.06 -2.84
N SER A 33 -1.81 -15.92 -3.17
CA SER A 33 -2.19 -15.07 -4.32
C SER A 33 -3.58 -14.44 -4.21
N THR A 34 -4.12 -14.37 -2.99
CA THR A 34 -5.39 -13.73 -2.69
C THR A 34 -5.16 -12.24 -2.44
N ARG A 35 -6.00 -11.40 -3.05
CA ARG A 35 -6.01 -9.96 -2.79
C ARG A 35 -6.63 -9.69 -1.41
N ILE A 36 -5.84 -9.16 -0.50
CA ILE A 36 -6.25 -8.88 0.88
C ILE A 36 -6.40 -7.38 1.16
N GLY A 37 -5.88 -6.51 0.28
CA GLY A 37 -6.01 -5.06 0.46
C GLY A 37 -5.90 -4.29 -0.85
N GLN A 38 -6.57 -3.14 -0.89
CA GLN A 38 -6.44 -2.17 -1.97
C GLN A 38 -6.42 -0.75 -1.41
N THR A 39 -5.45 0.04 -1.84
CA THR A 39 -5.39 1.47 -1.51
C THR A 39 -5.16 2.25 -2.80
N ARG A 40 -5.99 3.25 -3.05
CA ARG A 40 -5.78 4.19 -4.15
C ARG A 40 -5.03 5.40 -3.60
N ILE A 41 -3.90 5.70 -4.22
CA ILE A 41 -3.08 6.85 -3.90
C ILE A 41 -3.31 7.89 -5.00
N PRO A 42 -3.96 9.01 -4.69
CA PRO A 42 -4.04 10.12 -5.63
C PRO A 42 -2.64 10.69 -5.87
N THR A 43 -2.41 11.24 -7.06
CA THR A 43 -1.14 11.84 -7.49
C THR A 43 -0.61 12.89 -6.52
N SER A 44 -1.52 13.65 -5.91
CA SER A 44 -1.21 14.65 -4.88
C SER A 44 -0.56 14.02 -3.64
N ALA A 45 -1.07 12.88 -3.19
CA ALA A 45 -0.54 12.16 -2.03
C ALA A 45 0.73 11.36 -2.37
N TYR A 46 0.89 10.90 -3.60
CA TYR A 46 2.15 10.29 -4.05
C TYR A 46 3.30 11.31 -4.12
N SER A 47 2.99 12.58 -4.35
CA SER A 47 3.97 13.67 -4.43
C SER A 47 4.42 14.18 -3.06
N ASP A 48 3.67 13.86 -1.99
CA ASP A 48 3.95 14.26 -0.62
C ASP A 48 4.28 13.01 0.24
N PRO A 49 5.55 12.82 0.66
CA PRO A 49 5.95 11.68 1.47
C PRO A 49 5.16 11.51 2.76
N ALA A 50 4.71 12.60 3.40
CA ALA A 50 3.95 12.54 4.64
C ALA A 50 2.54 11.99 4.41
N GLN A 51 1.85 12.49 3.39
CA GLN A 51 0.54 11.96 3.00
C GLN A 51 0.62 10.51 2.55
N LEU A 52 1.68 10.14 1.82
CA LEU A 52 1.92 8.77 1.42
C LEU A 52 2.13 7.86 2.64
N GLU A 53 2.91 8.29 3.62
CA GLU A 53 3.14 7.54 4.85
C GLU A 53 1.85 7.31 5.64
N ASP A 54 1.02 8.35 5.80
CA ASP A 54 -0.27 8.23 6.50
C ASP A 54 -1.24 7.29 5.78
N LEU A 55 -1.32 7.36 4.44
CA LEU A 55 -2.12 6.41 3.65
C LEU A 55 -1.64 4.97 3.82
N LEU A 56 -0.32 4.75 3.83
CA LEU A 56 0.25 3.42 4.04
C LEU A 56 -0.03 2.91 5.46
N LYS A 57 0.06 3.76 6.49
CA LYS A 57 -0.30 3.41 7.87
C LYS A 57 -1.77 3.06 8.00
N GLN A 58 -2.65 3.82 7.36
CA GLN A 58 -4.09 3.56 7.35
C GLN A 58 -4.41 2.20 6.71
N ALA A 59 -3.86 1.93 5.53
CA ALA A 59 -4.02 0.64 4.85
C ALA A 59 -3.49 -0.53 5.69
N ARG A 60 -2.37 -0.33 6.40
CA ARG A 60 -1.83 -1.32 7.34
C ARG A 60 -2.74 -1.55 8.54
N ALA A 61 -3.37 -0.50 9.07
CA ALA A 61 -4.30 -0.61 10.18
C ALA A 61 -5.55 -1.40 9.79
N GLU A 62 -6.11 -1.16 8.60
CA GLU A 62 -7.24 -1.90 8.04
C GLU A 62 -6.93 -3.40 7.93
N LEU A 63 -5.80 -3.75 7.32
CA LEU A 63 -5.33 -5.15 7.25
C LEU A 63 -5.16 -5.78 8.64
N SER A 64 -4.63 -5.02 9.60
CA SER A 64 -4.48 -5.50 10.98
C SER A 64 -5.83 -5.73 11.66
N GLN A 65 -6.84 -4.91 11.37
CA GLN A 65 -8.21 -5.10 11.87
C GLN A 65 -8.89 -6.32 11.25
N GLU A 66 -8.58 -6.63 9.99
CA GLU A 66 -9.02 -7.86 9.31
C GLU A 66 -8.31 -9.14 9.82
N GLY A 67 -7.32 -8.99 10.70
CA GLY A 67 -6.58 -10.11 11.31
C GLY A 67 -5.26 -10.46 10.61
N TYR A 68 -4.82 -9.65 9.64
CA TYR A 68 -3.52 -9.84 8.98
C TYR A 68 -2.39 -9.21 9.79
N ILE A 69 -1.37 -10.01 10.11
CA ILE A 69 -0.21 -9.55 10.87
C ILE A 69 0.86 -9.03 9.91
N LEU A 70 1.08 -7.73 9.93
CA LEU A 70 2.11 -7.03 9.15
C LEU A 70 3.39 -6.87 9.97
N GLN A 71 4.55 -6.98 9.32
CA GLN A 71 5.85 -6.69 9.92
C GLN A 71 6.00 -5.19 10.21
N SER A 72 6.75 -4.85 11.26
CA SER A 72 7.13 -3.47 11.58
C SER A 72 7.78 -2.82 10.37
N TRP A 73 7.27 -1.64 9.99
CA TRP A 73 7.77 -0.85 8.87
C TRP A 73 7.74 0.62 9.25
N ALA A 74 8.74 1.35 8.73
CA ALA A 74 8.79 2.80 8.77
C ALA A 74 9.14 3.30 7.37
N MET A 75 8.67 4.50 7.03
CA MET A 75 8.98 5.15 5.76
C MET A 75 10.51 5.22 5.58
N PRO A 76 11.08 4.67 4.49
CA PRO A 76 12.51 4.79 4.22
C PRO A 76 12.83 6.25 3.91
N LYS A 77 13.94 6.74 4.48
CA LYS A 77 14.48 8.08 4.25
C LYS A 77 15.25 8.16 2.93
#